data_AF-A0A821RDU0-F1
#
_entry.id   AF-A0A821RDU0-F1
#
_cell.length_a   1.000
_cell.length_b   1.000
_cell.length_c   1.000
_cell.angle_alpha   90.00
_cell.angle_beta   90.00
_cell.angle_gamma   90.00
#
_symmetry.space_group_name_H-M   'P 1'
#
loop_
_entity.id
_entity.type
_entity.pdbx_description
1 polymer ?
#
loop_
_entity_poly.entity_id
_entity_poly.type
_entity_poly.pdbx_seq_one_letter_code
_entity_poly.pdbx_strand_id
1 'polypeptide(L)'
;RRNPLGGDYGVDTCKQGYVWREAYSSNDHVCVLPETRTQARNDNNQAANRRNPSRFVYGPLTCQNGFVWREADDYDYICVTPATRRQTSADNAAASSRSRPGHTCISGYYTRNAYLNDFVCVTVGVKIQVIIDNLAATSRWIYG
;
A
#
# COMPACT_ATOMS: atom_id res chain seq x y z
N ARG A 1 15.88 -11.19 6.97
CA ARG A 1 14.91 -11.80 6.01
C ARG A 1 13.51 -11.41 6.49
N ARG A 2 12.67 -10.82 5.63
CA ARG A 2 11.33 -10.33 6.00
C ARG A 2 10.35 -11.50 6.12
N ASN A 3 9.53 -11.50 7.17
CA ASN A 3 8.55 -12.54 7.48
C ASN A 3 7.34 -12.43 6.52
N PRO A 4 6.96 -13.50 5.79
CA PRO A 4 5.81 -13.52 4.90
C PRO A 4 4.45 -13.38 5.60
N LEU A 5 4.39 -13.11 6.91
CA LEU A 5 3.17 -12.74 7.64
C LEU A 5 3.04 -11.22 7.89
N GLY A 6 3.92 -10.41 7.30
CA GLY A 6 4.14 -9.02 7.70
C GLY A 6 5.13 -9.01 8.88
N GLY A 7 6.30 -8.43 8.67
CA GLY A 7 7.35 -8.40 9.69
C GLY A 7 6.95 -7.59 10.92
N ASP A 8 7.51 -7.98 12.07
CA ASP A 8 7.27 -7.37 13.40
C ASP A 8 7.68 -5.88 13.50
N TYR A 9 8.34 -5.31 12.48
CA TYR A 9 8.88 -3.95 12.51
C TYR A 9 8.73 -3.26 11.14
N GLY A 10 8.01 -2.13 11.11
CA GLY A 10 7.84 -1.25 9.95
C GLY A 10 6.62 -0.33 10.05
N VAL A 11 6.52 0.67 9.16
CA VAL A 11 5.36 1.59 9.10
C VAL A 11 4.07 0.92 8.61
N ASP A 12 4.21 -0.24 7.98
CA ASP A 12 3.11 -1.01 7.41
C ASP A 12 2.75 -2.25 8.25
N THR A 13 3.22 -2.38 9.50
CA THR A 13 2.92 -3.57 10.31
C THR A 13 1.42 -3.72 10.53
N CYS A 14 0.87 -4.89 10.18
CA CYS A 14 -0.56 -5.15 10.37
C CYS A 14 -0.95 -5.37 11.83
N LYS A 15 -2.18 -4.98 12.20
CA LYS A 15 -2.77 -5.37 13.47
C LYS A 15 -2.91 -6.89 13.54
N GLN A 16 -2.97 -7.44 14.76
CA GLN A 16 -3.16 -8.89 14.94
C GLN A 16 -4.41 -9.37 14.20
N GLY A 17 -4.30 -10.49 13.49
CA GLY A 17 -5.37 -11.04 12.64
C GLY A 17 -5.39 -10.50 11.22
N TYR A 18 -4.56 -9.50 10.88
CA TYR A 18 -4.39 -8.99 9.54
C TYR A 18 -3.00 -9.31 8.99
N VAL A 19 -2.90 -9.41 7.67
CA VAL A 19 -1.66 -9.63 6.92
C VAL A 19 -1.62 -8.70 5.71
N TRP A 20 -0.44 -8.46 5.13
CA TRP A 20 -0.34 -7.75 3.86
C TRP A 20 -1.09 -8.49 2.76
N ARG A 21 -1.84 -7.74 1.95
CA ARG A 21 -2.60 -8.28 0.83
C ARG A 21 -1.70 -8.83 -0.27
N GLU A 22 -0.53 -8.22 -0.51
CA GLU A 22 0.45 -8.66 -1.51
C GLU A 22 -0.16 -8.80 -2.92
N ALA A 23 -1.05 -7.87 -3.29
CA ALA A 23 -1.77 -7.84 -4.57
C ALA A 23 -0.83 -7.76 -5.78
N TYR A 24 0.28 -7.02 -5.70
CA TYR A 24 1.24 -6.91 -6.78
C TYR A 24 2.65 -6.84 -6.17
N SER A 25 3.47 -7.85 -6.45
CA SER A 25 4.80 -7.99 -5.85
C SER A 25 4.78 -7.82 -4.30
N SER A 26 5.94 -7.64 -3.68
CA SER A 26 6.05 -7.46 -2.22
C SER A 26 5.83 -6.00 -1.77
N ASN A 27 5.12 -5.17 -2.54
CA ASN A 27 4.98 -3.73 -2.25
C ASN A 27 3.55 -3.32 -1.85
N ASP A 28 2.56 -4.19 -2.07
CA ASP A 28 1.21 -3.96 -1.58
C ASP A 28 1.08 -4.37 -0.11
N HIS A 29 1.17 -3.38 0.77
CA HIS A 29 1.10 -3.57 2.23
C HIS A 29 -0.25 -3.20 2.84
N VAL A 30 -1.33 -3.13 2.04
CA VAL A 30 -2.68 -2.96 2.59
C VAL A 30 -3.00 -4.16 3.51
N CYS A 31 -3.31 -3.88 4.77
CA CYS A 31 -3.63 -4.90 5.75
C CYS A 31 -5.04 -5.45 5.55
N VAL A 32 -5.14 -6.75 5.30
CA VAL A 32 -6.38 -7.49 5.01
C VAL A 32 -6.43 -8.80 5.80
N LEU A 33 -7.57 -9.49 5.73
CA LEU A 33 -7.69 -10.84 6.30
C LEU A 33 -6.83 -11.84 5.48
N PRO A 34 -6.34 -12.93 6.11
CA PRO A 34 -5.55 -13.96 5.41
C PRO A 34 -6.22 -14.56 4.17
N GLU A 35 -7.55 -14.66 4.18
CA GLU A 35 -8.36 -15.14 3.06
C GLU A 35 -8.27 -14.18 1.86
N THR A 36 -8.32 -12.88 2.11
CA THR A 36 -8.17 -11.84 1.07
C THR A 36 -6.77 -11.87 0.44
N ARG A 37 -5.72 -12.10 1.22
CA ARG A 37 -4.36 -12.31 0.67
C ARG A 37 -4.32 -13.54 -0.24
N THR A 38 -4.97 -14.63 0.18
CA THR A 38 -5.04 -15.86 -0.62
C THR A 38 -5.80 -15.62 -1.93
N GLN A 39 -6.91 -14.87 -1.87
CA GLN A 39 -7.66 -14.45 -3.04
C GLN A 39 -6.80 -13.59 -3.98
N ALA A 40 -6.10 -12.59 -3.47
CA ALA A 40 -5.24 -11.71 -4.26
C ALA A 40 -4.15 -12.50 -5.02
N ARG A 41 -3.56 -13.51 -4.37
CA ARG A 41 -2.60 -14.42 -5.00
C ARG A 41 -3.23 -15.26 -6.11
N ASN A 42 -4.45 -15.75 -5.90
CA ASN A 42 -5.19 -16.50 -6.92
C ASN A 42 -5.56 -15.61 -8.12
N ASP A 43 -5.94 -14.36 -7.87
CA ASP A 43 -6.22 -13.38 -8.92
C ASP A 43 -4.98 -13.09 -9.76
N ASN A 44 -3.80 -12.98 -9.14
CA ASN A 44 -2.53 -12.84 -9.83
C ASN A 44 -2.21 -14.05 -10.72
N ASN A 45 -2.42 -15.27 -10.21
CA ASN A 45 -2.19 -16.50 -10.97
C ASN A 45 -3.13 -16.63 -12.18
N GLN A 46 -4.32 -16.04 -12.11
CA GLN A 46 -5.32 -16.06 -13.19
C GLN A 46 -5.24 -14.86 -14.13
N ALA A 47 -4.30 -13.93 -13.92
CA ALA A 47 -4.23 -12.67 -14.64
C ALA A 47 -4.16 -12.85 -16.16
N ALA A 48 -3.37 -13.83 -16.63
CA ALA A 48 -3.25 -14.12 -18.06
C ALA A 48 -4.57 -14.60 -18.70
N ASN A 49 -5.36 -15.39 -17.96
CA ASN A 49 -6.62 -15.99 -18.42
C ASN A 49 -7.78 -14.99 -18.46
N ARG A 50 -7.63 -13.82 -17.82
CA ARG A 50 -8.70 -12.81 -17.68
C ARG A 50 -8.46 -11.55 -18.50
N ARG A 51 -7.35 -11.48 -19.23
CA ARG A 51 -7.06 -10.40 -20.17
C ARG A 51 -7.73 -10.67 -21.51
N ASN A 52 -8.16 -9.61 -22.18
CA ASN A 52 -8.73 -9.69 -23.52
C ASN A 52 -7.65 -10.19 -24.50
N PRO A 53 -7.93 -11.25 -25.30
CA PRO A 53 -6.97 -11.75 -26.29
C PRO A 53 -6.70 -10.73 -27.41
N SER A 54 -7.63 -9.81 -27.71
CA SER A 54 -7.49 -8.76 -28.72
C SER A 54 -6.67 -7.56 -28.22
N ARG A 55 -5.40 -7.80 -27.90
CA ARG A 55 -4.48 -6.84 -27.26
C ARG A 55 -4.19 -5.57 -28.07
N PHE A 56 -4.35 -5.61 -29.40
CA PHE A 56 -4.02 -4.49 -30.30
C PHE A 56 -5.18 -3.50 -30.51
N VAL A 57 -6.41 -3.87 -30.15
CA VAL A 57 -7.60 -3.03 -30.37
C VAL A 57 -7.89 -2.17 -29.14
N TYR A 58 -7.84 -2.79 -27.96
CA TYR A 58 -8.23 -2.13 -26.71
C TYR A 58 -7.05 -1.86 -25.76
N GLY A 59 -5.87 -2.41 -26.08
CA GLY A 59 -4.66 -2.32 -25.26
C GLY A 59 -4.26 -3.66 -24.61
N PRO A 60 -2.99 -3.84 -24.24
CA PRO A 60 -2.46 -5.12 -23.77
C PRO A 60 -2.93 -5.54 -22.36
N LEU A 61 -3.56 -4.62 -21.61
CA LEU A 61 -4.02 -4.84 -20.24
C LEU A 61 -5.55 -4.82 -20.11
N THR A 62 -6.29 -4.69 -21.22
CA THR A 62 -7.75 -4.70 -21.20
C THR A 62 -8.28 -6.01 -20.65
N CYS A 63 -9.29 -5.95 -19.79
CA CYS A 63 -9.97 -7.13 -19.28
C CYS A 63 -10.94 -7.73 -20.30
N GLN A 64 -11.10 -9.05 -20.25
CA GLN A 64 -12.17 -9.72 -20.99
C GLN A 64 -13.55 -9.33 -20.43
N ASN A 65 -14.61 -9.57 -21.20
CA ASN A 65 -15.98 -9.28 -20.76
C ASN A 65 -16.28 -9.97 -19.42
N GLY A 66 -16.93 -9.24 -18.50
CA GLY A 66 -17.24 -9.69 -17.15
C GLY A 66 -16.14 -9.44 -16.11
N PHE A 67 -14.97 -8.94 -16.54
CA PHE A 67 -13.86 -8.60 -15.66
C PHE A 67 -13.51 -7.12 -15.74
N VAL A 68 -12.97 -6.59 -14.65
CA VAL A 68 -12.51 -5.20 -14.50
C VAL A 68 -11.15 -5.19 -13.82
N TRP A 69 -10.39 -4.10 -13.96
CA TRP A 69 -9.16 -3.91 -13.19
C TRP A 69 -9.47 -3.91 -11.70
N ARG A 70 -8.60 -4.57 -10.92
CA ARG A 70 -8.75 -4.73 -9.48
C ARG A 70 -8.51 -3.41 -8.74
N GLU A 71 -7.59 -2.58 -9.22
CA GLU A 71 -7.27 -1.26 -8.65
C GLU A 71 -6.81 -1.36 -7.18
N ALA A 72 -5.93 -2.32 -6.89
CA ALA A 72 -5.21 -2.35 -5.61
C ALA A 72 -4.38 -1.08 -5.40
N ASP A 73 -3.82 -0.54 -6.48
CA ASP A 73 -3.26 0.80 -6.63
C ASP A 73 -3.50 1.34 -8.05
N ASP A 74 -2.88 2.47 -8.38
CA ASP A 74 -3.01 3.13 -9.69
C ASP A 74 -2.43 2.33 -10.87
N TYR A 75 -1.63 1.29 -10.59
CA TYR A 75 -0.93 0.47 -11.58
C TYR A 75 -1.36 -1.01 -11.57
N ASP A 76 -2.31 -1.38 -10.72
CA ASP A 76 -2.82 -2.74 -10.60
C ASP A 76 -3.92 -3.05 -11.64
N TYR A 77 -3.45 -3.45 -12.82
CA TYR A 77 -4.29 -3.84 -13.95
C TYR A 77 -4.66 -5.34 -13.95
N ILE A 78 -4.62 -6.01 -12.79
CA ILE A 78 -5.06 -7.41 -12.68
C ILE A 78 -6.58 -7.47 -12.87
N CYS A 79 -7.02 -8.33 -13.79
CA CYS A 79 -8.44 -8.49 -14.11
C CYS A 79 -9.14 -9.40 -13.08
N VAL A 80 -10.18 -8.87 -12.45
CA VAL A 80 -10.98 -9.52 -11.41
C VAL A 80 -12.46 -9.29 -11.63
N THR A 81 -13.31 -9.93 -10.83
CA THR A 81 -14.75 -9.67 -10.88
C THR A 81 -15.08 -8.26 -10.35
N PRO A 82 -16.21 -7.65 -10.76
CA PRO A 82 -16.65 -6.38 -10.17
C PRO A 82 -16.84 -6.43 -8.65
N ALA A 83 -17.20 -7.61 -8.10
CA ALA A 83 -17.30 -7.80 -6.66
C ALA A 83 -15.93 -7.71 -5.98
N THR A 84 -14.91 -8.35 -6.56
CA THR A 84 -13.53 -8.26 -6.06
C THR A 84 -13.01 -6.82 -6.10
N ARG A 85 -13.25 -6.07 -7.18
CA ARG A 85 -12.84 -4.64 -7.25
C ARG A 85 -13.47 -3.82 -6.12
N ARG A 86 -14.76 -4.04 -5.81
CA ARG A 86 -15.42 -3.38 -4.68
C ARG A 86 -14.80 -3.76 -3.34
N GLN A 87 -14.46 -5.04 -3.14
CA GLN A 87 -13.74 -5.50 -1.95
C GLN A 87 -12.37 -4.83 -1.83
N THR A 88 -11.60 -4.78 -2.92
CA THR A 88 -10.29 -4.11 -2.98
C THR A 88 -10.39 -2.63 -2.61
N SER A 89 -11.39 -1.91 -3.12
CA SER A 89 -11.63 -0.52 -2.76
C SER A 89 -11.96 -0.36 -1.27
N ALA A 90 -12.78 -1.24 -0.70
CA ALA A 90 -13.07 -1.24 0.73
C ALA A 90 -11.82 -1.55 1.58
N ASP A 91 -10.94 -2.44 1.12
CA ASP A 91 -9.69 -2.74 1.78
C ASP A 91 -8.72 -1.55 1.76
N ASN A 92 -8.59 -0.87 0.62
CA ASN A 92 -7.80 0.35 0.49
C ASN A 92 -8.31 1.45 1.43
N ALA A 93 -9.63 1.65 1.50
CA ALA A 93 -10.25 2.64 2.40
C ALA A 93 -10.02 2.30 3.89
N ALA A 94 -9.93 1.01 4.23
CA ALA A 94 -9.70 0.55 5.59
C ALA A 94 -8.21 0.36 5.95
N ALA A 95 -7.28 0.66 5.04
CA ALA A 95 -5.86 0.36 5.24
C ALA A 95 -5.30 0.98 6.53
N SER A 96 -5.62 2.25 6.81
CA SER A 96 -5.18 2.99 8.00
C SER A 96 -5.75 2.44 9.31
N SER A 97 -6.94 1.84 9.28
CA SER A 97 -7.57 1.27 10.48
C SER A 97 -7.06 -0.13 10.79
N ARG A 98 -6.40 -0.80 9.84
CA ARG A 98 -5.93 -2.19 9.95
C ARG A 98 -4.40 -2.29 10.09
N SER A 99 -3.66 -1.24 9.79
CA SER A 99 -2.25 -1.12 10.13
C SER A 99 -2.06 -0.63 11.58
N ARG A 100 -0.94 -0.98 12.19
CA ARG A 100 -0.47 -0.36 13.43
C ARG A 100 0.12 1.01 13.07
N PRO A 101 -0.25 2.10 13.77
CA PRO A 101 0.30 3.41 13.51
C PRO A 101 1.78 3.44 13.91
N GLY A 102 2.66 3.12 12.96
CA GLY A 102 4.10 3.11 13.17
C GLY A 102 4.57 2.18 14.31
N HIS A 103 5.87 2.22 14.52
CA HIS A 103 6.53 1.62 15.67
C HIS A 103 6.64 2.67 16.78
N THR A 104 6.63 2.25 18.04
CA THR A 104 6.99 3.16 19.15
C THR A 104 8.51 3.38 19.13
N CYS A 105 8.95 4.63 19.10
CA CYS A 105 10.37 4.93 19.21
C CYS A 105 10.92 4.52 20.58
N ILE A 106 12.13 3.94 20.60
CA ILE A 106 12.84 3.66 21.84
C ILE A 106 13.12 4.96 22.61
N SER A 107 13.40 4.86 23.91
CA SER A 107 13.71 6.02 24.76
C SER A 107 14.79 6.92 24.13
N GLY A 108 14.54 8.23 24.10
CA GLY A 108 15.42 9.23 23.48
C GLY A 108 15.19 9.49 21.99
N TYR A 109 14.31 8.73 21.34
CA TYR A 109 13.96 8.90 19.93
C TYR A 109 12.48 9.24 19.74
N TYR A 110 12.19 9.92 18.62
CA TYR A 110 10.86 10.44 18.31
C TYR A 110 10.58 10.30 16.82
N THR A 111 9.32 10.06 16.45
CA THR A 111 8.89 10.10 15.05
C THR A 111 9.17 11.47 14.46
N ARG A 112 9.88 11.51 13.32
CA ARG A 112 10.31 12.77 12.69
C ARG A 112 9.15 13.51 12.00
N ASN A 113 8.16 12.78 11.46
CA ASN A 113 6.97 13.33 10.82
C ASN A 113 7.26 14.41 9.75
N ALA A 114 8.24 14.18 8.87
CA ALA A 114 8.60 15.16 7.83
C ALA A 114 7.47 15.34 6.79
N TYR A 115 6.69 14.29 6.55
CA TYR A 115 5.49 14.30 5.71
C TYR A 115 4.48 13.26 6.21
N LEU A 116 3.31 13.17 5.56
CA LEU A 116 2.26 12.22 5.92
C LEU A 116 2.80 10.78 5.94
N ASN A 117 2.56 10.07 7.05
CA ASN A 117 3.04 8.70 7.31
C ASN A 117 4.57 8.51 7.46
N ASP A 118 5.32 9.58 7.70
CA ASP A 118 6.75 9.48 7.99
C ASP A 118 7.05 9.22 9.47
N PHE A 119 7.10 7.94 9.82
CA PHE A 119 7.31 7.48 11.21
C PHE A 119 8.77 7.16 11.56
N VAL A 120 9.76 7.63 10.78
CA VAL A 120 11.18 7.35 11.08
C VAL A 120 11.55 7.94 12.45
N CYS A 121 12.12 7.11 13.33
CA CYS A 121 12.61 7.54 14.64
C CYS A 121 13.96 8.27 14.52
N VAL A 122 14.01 9.50 15.03
CA VAL A 122 15.20 10.36 15.05
C VAL A 122 15.40 10.97 16.44
N THR A 123 16.55 11.59 16.68
CA THR A 123 16.79 12.34 17.92
C THR A 123 15.90 13.59 17.99
N VAL A 124 15.71 14.14 19.18
CA VAL A 124 14.90 15.37 19.37
C VAL A 124 15.42 16.54 18.51
N GLY A 125 16.73 16.66 18.34
CA GLY A 125 17.34 17.71 17.51
C GLY A 125 16.91 17.64 16.05
N VAL A 126 16.92 16.43 15.46
CA VAL A 126 16.47 16.23 14.07
C VAL A 126 14.97 16.48 13.94
N LYS A 127 14.17 16.03 14.91
CA LYS A 127 12.72 16.30 14.91
C LYS A 127 12.42 17.79 14.92
N ILE A 128 13.14 18.57 15.73
CA ILE A 128 13.01 20.03 15.77
C ILE A 128 13.43 20.65 14.43
N GLN A 129 14.54 20.20 13.85
CA GLN A 129 15.01 20.71 12.57
C GLN A 129 13.99 20.47 11.45
N VAL A 130 13.38 19.28 11.40
CA VAL A 130 12.32 18.95 10.43
C VAL A 130 11.12 19.89 10.56
N ILE A 131 10.71 20.24 11.78
CA ILE A 131 9.63 21.22 12.01
C ILE A 131 10.02 22.58 11.44
N ILE A 132 11.25 23.03 11.71
CA ILE A 132 11.77 24.31 11.20
C ILE A 132 11.81 24.30 9.66
N ASP A 133 12.27 23.21 9.05
CA ASP A 133 12.36 23.07 7.60
C ASP A 133 10.98 23.11 6.93
N ASN A 134 9.99 22.42 7.51
CA ASN A 134 8.62 22.43 7.02
C ASN A 134 7.95 23.81 7.16
N LEU A 135 8.19 24.53 8.26
CA LEU A 135 7.69 25.89 8.46
C LEU A 135 8.32 26.88 7.47
N ALA A 136 9.58 26.70 7.11
CA ALA A 136 10.30 27.53 6.16
C ALA A 136 10.15 27.06 4.70
N ALA A 137 9.38 26.00 4.43
CA ALA A 137 9.35 25.37 3.11
C ALA A 137 8.98 26.36 2.01
N THR A 138 7.94 27.17 2.21
CA THR A 138 7.46 28.16 1.22
C THR A 138 8.45 29.28 0.92
N SER A 139 9.45 29.52 1.77
CA SER A 139 10.49 30.53 1.54
C SER A 139 11.75 29.95 0.88
N ARG A 140 11.77 28.64 0.56
CA ARG A 140 12.96 27.93 0.06
C ARG A 140 12.80 27.37 -1.36
N TRP A 141 11.66 27.59 -2.00
CA TRP A 141 11.44 27.28 -3.41
C TRP A 141 10.71 28.43 -4.11
N ILE A 142 10.97 28.58 -5.41
CA ILE A 142 10.18 29.41 -6.32
C ILE A 142 9.52 28.48 -7.34
N TYR A 143 8.34 28.85 -7.85
CA TYR A 143 7.76 28.13 -8.99
C TYR A 143 8.72 28.24 -10.18
N GLY A 144 9.06 27.09 -10.79
CA GLY A 144 9.80 26.99 -12.04
C GLY A 144 8.85 26.87 -13.23
#